data_AF-A0A7W8LFS6-F1
#
_entry.id   AF-A0A7W8LFS6-F1
#
_cell.length_a   1.000
_cell.length_b   1.000
_cell.length_c   1.000
_cell.angle_alpha   90.00
_cell.angle_beta   90.00
_cell.angle_gamma   90.00
#
_symmetry.space_group_name_H-M   'P 1'
#
loop_
_entity.id
_entity.type
_entity.pdbx_description
1 polymer ?
#
loop_
_entity_poly.entity_id
_entity_poly.type
_entity_poly.pdbx_seq_one_letter_code
_entity_poly.pdbx_strand_id
1 'polypeptide(L)'
;MTSKHSSTKSRRSSKLSRIHAPDHMSPADWQRALRRQFGQEQAFSLENLGTETYFSEFRVGNPESNFSYRVSIRGTCPGDNFCDCPDYATNELGTCKHIEFTLSRLLRKRGAKAAFARGYQPAFSELYLRNEGGRAVHFRAGADCPAKVAKAAAALFDESRRWHLPEDRFEDLGRFLSRVAKAGHELRAHDDALDFIAGRNDAARRARMLDGQFPQGGATPSLKRLLKVPLYPYQAEGALFAVRAGRALIGDEMGLGKTVQAVAAAEILIRHFGVSKVLVICPTSLKYQWQSEITRFSGHASRVVAAALPRGGANMRPRISTRSPTMRS
;
A
#
# COMPACT_ATOMS: atom_id res chain seq x y z
N MET A 1 -60.53 -0.49 30.38
CA MET A 1 -59.78 -0.89 29.18
C MET A 1 -59.29 0.36 28.47
N THR A 2 -58.06 0.78 28.72
CA THR A 2 -57.43 1.90 28.01
C THR A 2 -56.02 1.47 27.62
N SER A 3 -55.88 1.17 26.32
CA SER A 3 -54.65 0.78 25.66
C SER A 3 -53.66 1.95 25.69
N LYS A 4 -52.51 1.76 26.37
CA LYS A 4 -51.37 2.68 26.29
C LYS A 4 -50.56 2.33 25.03
N HIS A 5 -50.57 3.22 24.06
CA HIS A 5 -49.62 3.22 22.95
C HIS A 5 -48.19 3.38 23.49
N SER A 6 -47.40 2.30 23.42
CA SER A 6 -45.95 2.34 23.61
C SER A 6 -45.29 2.84 22.33
N SER A 7 -44.79 4.08 22.38
CA SER A 7 -43.97 4.65 21.32
C SER A 7 -42.55 4.09 21.40
N THR A 8 -42.14 3.32 20.40
CA THR A 8 -40.78 2.78 20.26
C THR A 8 -39.82 3.93 19.94
N LYS A 9 -39.30 4.59 20.97
CA LYS A 9 -38.19 5.54 20.86
C LYS A 9 -36.95 4.80 20.36
N SER A 10 -36.51 5.13 19.14
CA SER A 10 -35.20 4.79 18.59
C SER A 10 -34.10 5.16 19.58
N ARG A 11 -33.45 4.16 20.21
CA ARG A 11 -32.26 4.35 21.06
C ARG A 11 -31.16 5.00 20.22
N ARG A 12 -30.83 6.27 20.50
CA ARG A 12 -29.57 6.88 20.04
C ARG A 12 -28.43 5.99 20.55
N SER A 13 -27.65 5.39 19.66
CA SER A 13 -26.46 4.63 20.05
C SER A 13 -25.52 5.54 20.85
N SER A 14 -25.14 5.12 22.05
CA SER A 14 -24.18 5.84 22.89
C SER A 14 -22.85 6.04 22.14
N LYS A 15 -22.25 7.23 22.24
CA LYS A 15 -20.93 7.50 21.67
C LYS A 15 -19.92 6.49 22.21
N LEU A 16 -19.14 5.88 21.32
CA LEU A 16 -18.09 4.94 21.70
C LEU A 16 -16.90 5.67 22.31
N SER A 17 -16.34 5.08 23.38
CA SER A 17 -15.10 5.55 23.99
C SER A 17 -13.92 5.30 23.05
N ARG A 18 -12.98 6.24 23.01
CA ARG A 18 -11.71 6.11 22.29
C ARG A 18 -10.67 5.28 23.03
N ILE A 19 -10.83 5.13 24.34
CA ILE A 19 -9.82 4.55 25.23
C ILE A 19 -10.16 3.10 25.55
N HIS A 20 -11.45 2.79 25.70
CA HIS A 20 -11.91 1.47 26.14
C HIS A 20 -12.84 0.84 25.11
N ALA A 21 -12.49 -0.36 24.67
CA ALA A 21 -13.35 -1.20 23.87
C ALA A 21 -14.50 -1.72 24.74
N PRO A 22 -15.76 -1.74 24.25
CA PRO A 22 -16.85 -2.42 24.94
C PRO A 22 -16.61 -3.94 24.98
N ASP A 23 -16.96 -4.58 26.10
CA ASP A 23 -16.73 -6.03 26.32
C ASP A 23 -17.40 -6.95 25.26
N HIS A 24 -18.45 -6.46 24.61
CA HIS A 24 -19.21 -7.20 23.59
C HIS A 24 -18.70 -6.98 22.16
N MET A 25 -17.56 -6.31 21.97
CA MET A 25 -17.06 -5.92 20.66
C MET A 25 -15.60 -6.31 20.47
N SER A 26 -15.28 -6.90 19.32
CA SER A 26 -13.89 -7.20 18.98
C SER A 26 -13.08 -5.89 18.84
N PRO A 27 -11.75 -5.91 19.07
CA PRO A 27 -10.92 -4.72 18.87
C PRO A 27 -11.03 -4.14 17.45
N ALA A 28 -11.11 -5.00 16.42
CA ALA A 28 -11.26 -4.57 15.04
C ALA A 28 -12.61 -3.89 14.79
N ASP A 29 -13.71 -4.45 15.30
CA ASP A 29 -15.04 -3.88 15.12
C ASP A 29 -15.20 -2.57 15.90
N TRP A 30 -14.59 -2.47 17.08
CA TRP A 30 -14.52 -1.24 17.84
C TRP A 30 -13.76 -0.15 17.08
N GLN A 31 -12.61 -0.48 16.51
CA GLN A 31 -11.82 0.46 15.71
C GLN A 31 -12.51 0.90 14.41
N ARG A 32 -13.26 -0.01 13.75
CA ARG A 32 -14.12 0.33 12.61
C ARG A 32 -15.26 1.26 13.03
N ALA A 33 -15.93 0.97 14.14
CA ALA A 33 -17.03 1.77 14.65
C ALA A 33 -16.58 3.17 15.08
N LEU A 34 -15.38 3.30 15.67
CA LEU A 34 -14.77 4.60 15.96
C LEU A 34 -14.50 5.41 14.69
N ARG A 35 -13.91 4.79 13.64
CA ARG A 35 -13.70 5.46 12.34
C ARG A 35 -15.02 5.91 11.71
N ARG A 36 -16.07 5.11 11.87
CA ARG A 36 -17.43 5.47 11.42
C ARG A 36 -17.98 6.67 12.17
N GLN A 37 -17.92 6.64 13.50
CA GLN A 37 -18.37 7.74 14.34
C GLN A 37 -17.61 9.04 14.02
N PHE A 38 -16.28 8.99 13.97
CA PHE A 38 -15.48 10.19 13.71
C PHE A 38 -15.61 10.68 12.28
N GLY A 39 -15.59 9.77 11.30
CA GLY A 39 -15.76 10.10 9.88
C GLY A 39 -17.05 10.88 9.63
N GLN A 40 -18.15 10.50 10.29
CA GLN A 40 -19.44 11.19 10.19
C GLN A 40 -19.44 12.61 10.77
N GLU A 41 -18.61 12.86 11.78
CA GLU A 41 -18.47 14.16 12.44
C GLU A 41 -17.48 15.10 11.71
N GLN A 42 -16.73 14.60 10.71
CA GLN A 42 -15.75 15.43 10.00
C GLN A 42 -16.40 16.47 9.08
N ALA A 43 -15.79 17.66 9.03
CA ALA A 43 -16.14 18.74 8.11
C ALA A 43 -15.33 18.68 6.79
N PHE A 44 -15.12 17.48 6.23
CA PHE A 44 -14.41 17.35 4.96
C PHE A 44 -15.24 17.86 3.78
N SER A 45 -14.55 18.27 2.71
CA SER A 45 -15.17 18.48 1.40
C SER A 45 -15.30 17.14 0.66
N LEU A 46 -16.27 17.06 -0.25
CA LEU A 46 -16.49 15.88 -1.09
C LEU A 46 -16.77 16.32 -2.53
N GLU A 47 -15.86 15.96 -3.43
CA GLU A 47 -15.98 16.19 -4.86
C GLU A 47 -16.11 14.82 -5.56
N ASN A 48 -17.09 14.65 -6.46
CA ASN A 48 -17.20 13.45 -7.27
C ASN A 48 -16.34 13.59 -8.52
N LEU A 49 -15.40 12.68 -8.73
CA LEU A 49 -14.47 12.68 -9.87
C LEU A 49 -14.98 11.85 -11.05
N GLY A 50 -16.00 11.02 -10.84
CA GLY A 50 -16.62 10.20 -11.87
C GLY A 50 -18.03 10.67 -12.25
N THR A 51 -18.64 9.94 -13.18
CA THR A 51 -19.98 10.21 -13.71
C THR A 51 -21.08 9.60 -12.85
N GLU A 52 -20.80 8.48 -12.18
CA GLU A 52 -21.75 7.76 -11.35
C GLU A 52 -21.98 8.45 -10.01
N THR A 53 -23.22 8.41 -9.51
CA THR A 53 -23.59 9.13 -8.27
C THR A 53 -23.07 8.44 -7.01
N TYR A 54 -23.05 7.09 -7.02
CA TYR A 54 -22.78 6.26 -5.84
C TYR A 54 -21.45 5.51 -5.96
N PHE A 55 -21.32 4.70 -6.99
CA PHE A 55 -20.14 3.87 -7.21
C PHE A 55 -19.13 4.60 -8.09
N SER A 56 -18.41 5.52 -7.46
CA SER A 56 -17.51 6.44 -8.16
C SER A 56 -16.19 6.60 -7.40
N GLU A 57 -15.31 7.43 -7.95
CA GLU A 57 -14.17 7.98 -7.24
C GLU A 57 -14.51 9.38 -6.74
N PHE A 58 -14.05 9.68 -5.53
CA PHE A 58 -14.29 10.95 -4.87
C PHE A 58 -12.97 11.54 -4.38
N ARG A 59 -12.86 12.86 -4.41
CA ARG A 59 -11.83 13.59 -3.68
C ARG A 59 -12.41 14.07 -2.36
N VAL A 60 -11.78 13.63 -1.27
CA VAL A 60 -12.12 14.03 0.10
C VAL A 60 -11.05 14.97 0.63
N GLY A 61 -11.38 16.24 0.80
CA GLY A 61 -10.44 17.27 1.26
C GLY A 61 -10.64 17.62 2.73
N ASN A 62 -9.54 17.80 3.46
CA ASN A 62 -9.55 18.42 4.77
C ASN A 62 -9.30 19.93 4.61
N PRO A 63 -10.31 20.80 4.88
CA PRO A 63 -10.14 22.25 4.73
C PRO A 63 -9.12 22.84 5.70
N GLU A 64 -8.86 22.21 6.85
CA GLU A 64 -7.92 22.71 7.86
C GLU A 64 -6.46 22.48 7.46
N SER A 65 -6.16 21.30 6.89
CA SER A 65 -4.79 20.91 6.55
C SER A 65 -4.47 21.06 5.06
N ASN A 66 -5.45 21.40 4.23
CA ASN A 66 -5.38 21.44 2.77
C ASN A 66 -4.91 20.14 2.10
N PHE A 67 -4.96 19.01 2.83
CA PHE A 67 -4.70 17.68 2.28
C PHE A 67 -5.97 17.13 1.66
N SER A 68 -5.85 16.40 0.56
CA SER A 68 -6.97 15.67 -0.04
C SER A 68 -6.56 14.26 -0.40
N TYR A 69 -7.52 13.34 -0.32
CA TYR A 69 -7.35 11.92 -0.56
C TYR A 69 -8.39 11.44 -1.57
N ARG A 70 -8.02 10.48 -2.42
CA ARG A 70 -8.93 9.78 -3.31
C ARG A 70 -9.62 8.66 -2.54
N VAL A 71 -10.93 8.55 -2.73
CA VAL A 71 -11.78 7.50 -2.14
C VAL A 71 -12.61 6.86 -3.23
N SER A 72 -12.49 5.55 -3.42
CA SER A 72 -13.27 4.79 -4.38
C SER A 72 -14.35 3.99 -3.65
N ILE A 73 -15.62 4.22 -3.99
CA ILE A 73 -16.76 3.54 -3.38
C ILE A 73 -17.28 2.46 -4.31
N ARG A 74 -17.34 1.21 -3.81
CA ARG A 74 -17.80 0.02 -4.53
C ARG A 74 -18.79 -0.82 -3.71
N GLY A 75 -18.97 -0.50 -2.43
CA GLY A 75 -19.90 -1.19 -1.54
C GLY A 75 -19.98 -0.53 -0.18
N THR A 76 -20.67 -1.17 0.77
CA THR A 76 -20.84 -0.66 2.14
C THR A 76 -20.05 -1.46 3.16
N CYS A 77 -19.51 -2.62 2.78
CA CYS A 77 -18.77 -3.47 3.71
C CYS A 77 -17.31 -3.02 3.82
N PRO A 78 -16.64 -3.27 4.95
CA PRO A 78 -15.19 -3.17 5.03
C PRO A 78 -14.52 -3.92 3.88
N GLY A 79 -13.46 -3.32 3.32
CA GLY A 79 -12.68 -3.86 2.22
C GLY A 79 -13.33 -3.76 0.84
N ASP A 80 -14.56 -3.28 0.72
CA ASP A 80 -15.15 -3.01 -0.61
C ASP A 80 -14.57 -1.75 -1.24
N ASN A 81 -14.21 -0.78 -0.40
CA ASN A 81 -13.84 0.56 -0.79
C ASN A 81 -12.33 0.76 -0.63
N PHE A 82 -11.78 1.71 -1.39
CA PHE A 82 -10.36 2.07 -1.35
C PHE A 82 -10.18 3.53 -0.93
N CYS A 83 -9.08 3.83 -0.25
CA CYS A 83 -8.64 5.19 0.00
C CYS A 83 -7.11 5.28 -0.03
N ASP A 84 -6.56 6.30 -0.69
CA ASP A 84 -5.11 6.53 -0.79
C ASP A 84 -4.49 7.19 0.47
N CYS A 85 -5.24 7.30 1.57
CA CYS A 85 -4.73 7.89 2.81
C CYS A 85 -3.81 6.92 3.60
N PRO A 86 -2.83 7.44 4.36
CA PRO A 86 -1.91 6.61 5.15
C PRO A 86 -2.59 5.67 6.16
N ASP A 87 -3.71 6.07 6.76
CA ASP A 87 -4.47 5.22 7.70
C ASP A 87 -4.96 3.95 6.97
N TYR A 88 -5.65 4.10 5.83
CA TYR A 88 -6.16 2.96 5.07
C TYR A 88 -5.04 2.06 4.54
N ALA A 89 -3.92 2.63 4.12
CA ALA A 89 -2.80 1.88 3.56
C ALA A 89 -2.07 0.99 4.59
N THR A 90 -2.21 1.30 5.88
CA THR A 90 -1.47 0.63 6.96
C THR A 90 -2.37 -0.13 7.93
N ASN A 91 -3.64 0.25 8.06
CA ASN A 91 -4.59 -0.49 8.87
C ASN A 91 -5.12 -1.72 8.13
N GLU A 92 -5.60 -2.71 8.88
CA GLU A 92 -6.20 -3.94 8.33
C GLU A 92 -7.72 -3.98 8.59
N LEU A 93 -8.35 -2.82 8.71
CA LEU A 93 -9.75 -2.70 9.10
C LEU A 93 -10.69 -2.65 7.89
N GLY A 94 -10.16 -2.51 6.68
CA GLY A 94 -10.93 -2.37 5.44
C GLY A 94 -11.66 -1.03 5.31
N THR A 95 -11.35 -0.06 6.17
CA THR A 95 -11.98 1.27 6.16
C THR A 95 -11.07 2.32 6.82
N CYS A 96 -11.38 3.59 6.58
CA CYS A 96 -10.75 4.74 7.21
C CYS A 96 -11.79 5.84 7.42
N LYS A 97 -11.41 6.90 8.14
CA LYS A 97 -12.33 8.05 8.36
C LYS A 97 -12.85 8.67 7.06
N HIS A 98 -12.07 8.67 5.98
CA HIS A 98 -12.46 9.26 4.68
C HIS A 98 -13.49 8.40 3.95
N ILE A 99 -13.35 7.07 4.00
CA ILE A 99 -14.34 6.13 3.46
C ILE A 99 -15.65 6.27 4.22
N GLU A 100 -15.60 6.23 5.55
CA GLU A 100 -16.81 6.33 6.39
C GLU A 100 -17.51 7.69 6.23
N PHE A 101 -16.73 8.78 6.14
CA PHE A 101 -17.25 10.11 5.80
C PHE A 101 -18.00 10.06 4.46
N THR A 102 -17.36 9.53 3.41
CA THR A 102 -17.93 9.47 2.05
C THR A 102 -19.21 8.64 2.03
N LEU A 103 -19.17 7.43 2.60
CA LEU A 103 -20.35 6.56 2.73
C LEU A 103 -21.49 7.27 3.48
N SER A 104 -21.19 8.00 4.56
CA SER A 104 -22.22 8.74 5.31
C SER A 104 -22.92 9.83 4.48
N ARG A 105 -22.21 10.46 3.53
CA ARG A 105 -22.79 11.45 2.62
C ARG A 105 -23.60 10.78 1.50
N LEU A 106 -23.07 9.70 0.93
CA LEU A 106 -23.74 8.98 -0.16
C LEU A 106 -25.01 8.27 0.31
N LEU A 107 -25.00 7.63 1.48
CA LEU A 107 -26.15 6.90 2.01
C LEU A 107 -27.35 7.80 2.37
N ARG A 108 -27.14 9.12 2.50
CA ARG A 108 -28.22 10.10 2.72
C ARG A 108 -28.89 10.57 1.41
N LYS A 109 -28.30 10.29 0.25
CA LYS A 109 -28.86 10.71 -1.05
C LYS A 109 -30.07 9.84 -1.42
N ARG A 110 -31.04 10.45 -2.12
CA ARG A 110 -32.25 9.77 -2.61
C ARG A 110 -31.88 8.65 -3.59
N GLY A 111 -32.28 7.42 -3.28
CA GLY A 111 -32.01 6.25 -4.12
C GLY A 111 -30.80 5.42 -3.67
N ALA A 112 -30.05 5.85 -2.64
CA ALA A 112 -28.88 5.13 -2.15
C ALA A 112 -29.20 3.68 -1.77
N LYS A 113 -30.28 3.44 -1.02
CA LYS A 113 -30.69 2.08 -0.61
C LYS A 113 -30.85 1.14 -1.81
N ALA A 114 -31.52 1.60 -2.87
CA ALA A 114 -31.72 0.80 -4.08
C ALA A 114 -30.40 0.59 -4.84
N ALA A 115 -29.56 1.63 -4.96
CA ALA A 115 -28.27 1.54 -5.63
C ALA A 115 -27.32 0.55 -4.94
N PHE A 116 -27.16 0.65 -3.61
CA PHE A 116 -26.31 -0.26 -2.84
C PHE A 116 -26.87 -1.67 -2.73
N ALA A 117 -28.20 -1.85 -2.76
CA ALA A 117 -28.82 -3.18 -2.86
C ALA A 117 -28.58 -3.84 -4.23
N ARG A 118 -28.61 -3.06 -5.32
CA ARG A 118 -28.21 -3.54 -6.66
C ARG A 118 -26.71 -3.89 -6.71
N GLY A 119 -25.91 -3.18 -5.94
CA GLY A 119 -24.47 -3.38 -5.87
C GLY A 119 -23.72 -2.76 -7.05
N TYR A 120 -22.39 -2.80 -6.95
CA TYR A 120 -21.49 -2.31 -7.99
C TYR A 120 -21.31 -3.37 -9.08
N GLN A 121 -21.74 -3.06 -10.29
CA GLN A 121 -21.73 -3.95 -11.45
C GLN A 121 -21.17 -3.20 -12.68
N PRO A 122 -19.85 -2.96 -12.74
CA PRO A 122 -19.22 -2.33 -13.91
C PRO A 122 -19.24 -3.28 -15.11
N ALA A 123 -19.16 -2.75 -16.34
CA ALA A 123 -18.98 -3.57 -17.53
C ALA A 123 -17.63 -4.33 -17.51
N PHE A 124 -16.57 -3.65 -17.07
CA PHE A 124 -15.21 -4.19 -16.96
C PHE A 124 -14.99 -5.01 -15.68
N SER A 125 -13.98 -5.86 -15.65
CA SER A 125 -13.53 -6.54 -14.44
C SER A 125 -12.43 -5.75 -13.73
N GLU A 126 -12.21 -6.02 -12.43
CA GLU A 126 -11.17 -5.34 -11.64
C GLU A 126 -10.23 -6.32 -10.92
N LEU A 127 -8.97 -5.93 -10.77
CA LEU A 127 -8.05 -6.43 -9.74
C LEU A 127 -7.81 -5.33 -8.72
N TYR A 128 -8.06 -5.63 -7.45
CA TYR A 128 -8.01 -4.63 -6.39
C TYR A 128 -7.42 -5.23 -5.11
N LEU A 129 -6.80 -4.38 -4.30
CA LEU A 129 -6.27 -4.77 -2.99
C LEU A 129 -7.35 -4.60 -1.93
N ARG A 130 -7.53 -5.60 -1.07
CA ARG A 130 -8.31 -5.48 0.17
C ARG A 130 -7.35 -5.41 1.35
N ASN A 131 -7.58 -4.44 2.23
CA ASN A 131 -6.85 -4.26 3.49
C ASN A 131 -7.73 -4.69 4.68
N GLU A 132 -8.21 -5.93 4.69
CA GLU A 132 -9.11 -6.46 5.72
C GLU A 132 -8.57 -7.78 6.28
N GLY A 133 -8.09 -7.77 7.52
CA GLY A 133 -7.45 -8.96 8.12
C GLY A 133 -6.15 -9.38 7.41
N GLY A 134 -5.49 -8.41 6.76
CA GLY A 134 -4.34 -8.59 5.90
C GLY A 134 -4.53 -7.90 4.55
N ARG A 135 -3.42 -7.73 3.82
CA ARG A 135 -3.42 -7.19 2.45
C ARG A 135 -3.47 -8.34 1.47
N ALA A 136 -4.50 -8.37 0.64
CA ALA A 136 -4.68 -9.45 -0.31
C ALA A 136 -5.28 -8.92 -1.62
N VAL A 137 -4.90 -9.52 -2.75
CA VAL A 137 -5.42 -9.13 -4.07
C VAL A 137 -6.66 -9.94 -4.38
N HIS A 138 -7.68 -9.26 -4.90
CA HIS A 138 -8.95 -9.86 -5.25
C HIS A 138 -9.32 -9.54 -6.69
N PHE A 139 -10.05 -10.47 -7.31
CA PHE A 139 -10.68 -10.27 -8.59
C PHE A 139 -12.18 -9.95 -8.43
N ARG A 140 -12.68 -8.99 -9.21
CA ARG A 140 -14.12 -8.72 -9.35
C ARG A 140 -14.50 -8.89 -10.81
N ALA A 141 -15.40 -9.82 -11.08
CA ALA A 141 -16.00 -9.93 -12.40
C ALA A 141 -16.94 -8.75 -12.66
N GLY A 142 -16.78 -8.10 -13.81
CA GLY A 142 -17.77 -7.17 -14.35
C GLY A 142 -19.02 -7.87 -14.86
N ALA A 143 -20.08 -7.10 -15.10
CA ALA A 143 -21.32 -7.55 -15.71
C ALA A 143 -21.11 -8.18 -17.09
N ASP A 144 -20.15 -7.67 -17.86
CA ASP A 144 -19.86 -8.14 -19.21
C ASP A 144 -18.72 -9.17 -19.24
N CYS A 145 -18.30 -9.70 -18.07
CA CYS A 145 -17.19 -10.64 -17.96
C CYS A 145 -17.44 -11.91 -18.80
N PRO A 146 -16.62 -12.19 -19.84
CA PRO A 146 -16.84 -13.36 -20.69
C PRO A 146 -16.69 -14.66 -19.92
N ALA A 147 -17.48 -15.68 -20.26
CA ALA A 147 -17.41 -17.00 -19.62
C ALA A 147 -15.99 -17.61 -19.63
N LYS A 148 -15.20 -17.35 -20.68
CA LYS A 148 -13.79 -17.77 -20.77
C LYS A 148 -12.90 -17.07 -19.73
N VAL A 149 -13.14 -15.79 -19.45
CA VAL A 149 -12.44 -15.02 -18.41
C VAL A 149 -12.88 -15.49 -17.04
N ALA A 150 -14.17 -15.66 -16.79
CA ALA A 150 -14.69 -16.19 -15.54
C ALA A 150 -14.11 -17.58 -15.21
N LYS A 151 -14.05 -18.49 -16.20
CA LYS A 151 -13.39 -19.79 -16.05
C LYS A 151 -11.89 -19.67 -15.76
N ALA A 152 -11.19 -18.74 -16.42
CA ALA A 152 -9.78 -18.49 -16.15
C ALA A 152 -9.55 -17.91 -14.75
N ALA A 153 -10.47 -17.05 -14.27
CA ALA A 153 -10.44 -16.52 -12.92
C ALA A 153 -10.67 -17.64 -11.89
N ALA A 154 -11.65 -18.53 -12.11
CA ALA A 154 -11.92 -19.65 -11.19
C ALA A 154 -10.74 -20.62 -11.05
N ALA A 155 -9.88 -20.71 -12.06
CA ALA A 155 -8.67 -21.52 -11.99
C ALA A 155 -7.52 -20.87 -11.17
N LEU A 156 -7.52 -19.54 -11.03
CA LEU A 156 -6.42 -18.77 -10.44
C LEU A 156 -6.76 -18.16 -9.07
N PHE A 157 -8.01 -17.72 -8.90
CA PHE A 157 -8.49 -17.06 -7.69
C PHE A 157 -9.34 -18.03 -6.87
N ASP A 158 -9.32 -17.87 -5.55
CA ASP A 158 -10.12 -18.64 -4.61
C ASP A 158 -11.47 -17.96 -4.40
N GLU A 159 -12.51 -18.48 -5.06
CA GLU A 159 -13.88 -17.98 -4.97
C GLU A 159 -14.44 -18.04 -3.54
N SER A 160 -14.10 -19.09 -2.76
CA SER A 160 -14.54 -19.25 -1.38
C SER A 160 -14.03 -18.14 -0.46
N ARG A 161 -12.91 -17.52 -0.86
CA ARG A 161 -12.27 -16.38 -0.18
C ARG A 161 -12.48 -15.08 -0.94
N ARG A 162 -13.66 -14.89 -1.53
CA ARG A 162 -14.05 -13.69 -2.30
C ARG A 162 -13.07 -13.41 -3.46
N TRP A 163 -12.76 -14.45 -4.24
CA TRP A 163 -11.87 -14.34 -5.40
C TRP A 163 -10.47 -13.82 -5.04
N HIS A 164 -9.94 -14.28 -3.91
CA HIS A 164 -8.60 -13.99 -3.44
C HIS A 164 -7.54 -14.62 -4.36
N LEU A 165 -6.46 -13.90 -4.67
CA LEU A 165 -5.29 -14.42 -5.37
C LEU A 165 -4.24 -14.90 -4.35
N PRO A 166 -3.98 -16.21 -4.23
CA PRO A 166 -2.91 -16.71 -3.37
C PRO A 166 -1.52 -16.24 -3.80
N GLU A 167 -0.65 -15.93 -2.84
CA GLU A 167 0.70 -15.40 -3.09
C GLU A 167 1.57 -16.34 -3.94
N ASP A 168 1.44 -17.65 -3.74
CA ASP A 168 2.13 -18.69 -4.52
C ASP A 168 1.71 -18.73 -5.99
N ARG A 169 0.57 -18.11 -6.34
CA ARG A 169 0.05 -18.01 -7.71
C ARG A 169 0.26 -16.64 -8.36
N PHE A 170 1.03 -15.75 -7.75
CA PHE A 170 1.30 -14.41 -8.32
C PHE A 170 2.02 -14.47 -9.67
N GLU A 171 2.88 -15.47 -9.89
CA GLU A 171 3.58 -15.65 -11.17
C GLU A 171 2.63 -16.04 -12.31
N ASP A 172 1.50 -16.69 -12.02
CA ASP A 172 0.49 -17.08 -13.00
C ASP A 172 -0.39 -15.91 -13.47
N LEU A 173 -0.34 -14.77 -12.77
CA LEU A 173 -1.17 -13.60 -13.09
C LEU A 173 -0.92 -13.08 -14.51
N GLY A 174 0.32 -13.08 -14.98
CA GLY A 174 0.65 -12.64 -16.35
C GLY A 174 -0.07 -13.46 -17.44
N ARG A 175 -0.22 -14.77 -17.21
CA ARG A 175 -0.97 -15.67 -18.10
C ARG A 175 -2.46 -15.35 -18.05
N PHE A 176 -3.00 -15.04 -16.87
CA PHE A 176 -4.39 -14.60 -16.73
C PHE A 176 -4.64 -13.29 -17.47
N LEU A 177 -3.83 -12.25 -17.24
CA LEU A 177 -3.93 -10.95 -17.94
C LEU A 177 -3.91 -11.13 -19.47
N SER A 178 -3.02 -11.98 -19.97
CA SER A 178 -2.93 -12.32 -21.40
C SER A 178 -4.21 -12.97 -21.94
N ARG A 179 -4.86 -13.84 -21.15
CA ARG A 179 -6.15 -14.47 -21.53
C ARG A 179 -7.28 -13.45 -21.56
N VAL A 180 -7.29 -12.52 -20.61
CA VAL A 180 -8.30 -11.45 -20.53
C VAL A 180 -8.18 -10.50 -21.74
N ALA A 181 -6.96 -10.08 -22.06
CA ALA A 181 -6.68 -9.27 -23.25
C ALA A 181 -7.12 -9.97 -24.55
N LYS A 182 -6.82 -11.27 -24.71
CA LYS A 182 -7.26 -12.07 -25.87
C LYS A 182 -8.78 -12.22 -25.97
N ALA A 183 -9.50 -12.11 -24.86
CA ALA A 183 -10.96 -12.15 -24.85
C ALA A 183 -11.59 -10.78 -25.20
N GLY A 184 -10.78 -9.72 -25.41
CA GLY A 184 -11.27 -8.37 -25.65
C GLY A 184 -11.98 -7.75 -24.45
N HIS A 185 -11.77 -8.30 -23.25
CA HIS A 185 -12.42 -7.83 -22.03
C HIS A 185 -11.55 -6.81 -21.29
N GLU A 186 -12.14 -5.70 -20.89
CA GLU A 186 -11.43 -4.69 -20.09
C GLU A 186 -11.22 -5.21 -18.66
N LEU A 187 -9.97 -5.15 -18.21
CA LEU A 187 -9.58 -5.46 -16.83
C LEU A 187 -8.78 -4.29 -16.25
N ARG A 188 -9.34 -3.66 -15.22
CA ARG A 188 -8.68 -2.56 -14.51
C ARG A 188 -7.98 -3.11 -13.29
N ALA A 189 -6.65 -3.10 -13.31
CA ALA A 189 -5.86 -3.42 -12.13
C ALA A 189 -5.50 -2.13 -11.40
N HIS A 190 -5.83 -2.04 -10.12
CA HIS A 190 -5.47 -0.89 -9.30
C HIS A 190 -3.96 -0.87 -9.04
N ASP A 191 -3.37 0.32 -9.05
CA ASP A 191 -1.92 0.49 -8.88
C ASP A 191 -1.42 -0.11 -7.56
N ASP A 192 -2.17 0.02 -6.47
CA ASP A 192 -1.81 -0.53 -5.15
C ASP A 192 -1.79 -2.07 -5.13
N ALA A 193 -2.68 -2.72 -5.89
CA ALA A 193 -2.69 -4.16 -6.08
C ALA A 193 -1.48 -4.60 -6.91
N LEU A 194 -1.15 -3.90 -7.99
CA LEU A 194 0.00 -4.17 -8.84
C LEU A 194 1.32 -3.99 -8.06
N ASP A 195 1.45 -2.90 -7.31
CA ASP A 195 2.61 -2.62 -6.47
C ASP A 195 2.78 -3.68 -5.38
N PHE A 196 1.70 -4.15 -4.78
CA PHE A 196 1.74 -5.22 -3.79
C PHE A 196 2.23 -6.54 -4.40
N ILE A 197 1.70 -6.93 -5.57
CA ILE A 197 2.14 -8.13 -6.30
C ILE A 197 3.62 -8.02 -6.70
N ALA A 198 4.01 -6.89 -7.29
CA ALA A 198 5.38 -6.63 -7.70
C ALA A 198 6.34 -6.73 -6.51
N GLY A 199 6.00 -6.11 -5.38
CA GLY A 199 6.79 -6.17 -4.15
C GLY A 199 6.96 -7.59 -3.60
N ARG A 200 5.91 -8.41 -3.65
CA ARG A 200 5.94 -9.81 -3.21
C ARG A 200 6.76 -10.69 -4.16
N ASN A 201 6.59 -10.53 -5.47
CA ASN A 201 7.39 -11.23 -6.48
C ASN A 201 8.87 -10.87 -6.36
N ASP A 202 9.18 -9.59 -6.15
CA ASP A 202 10.53 -9.12 -5.89
C ASP A 202 11.13 -9.74 -4.62
N ALA A 203 10.36 -9.80 -3.53
CA ALA A 203 10.80 -10.46 -2.29
C ALA A 203 11.05 -11.96 -2.48
N ALA A 204 10.16 -12.67 -3.16
CA ALA A 204 10.32 -14.09 -3.48
C ALA A 204 11.53 -14.35 -4.39
N ARG A 205 11.77 -13.49 -5.38
CA ARG A 205 12.98 -13.54 -6.22
C ARG A 205 14.25 -13.34 -5.40
N ARG A 206 14.27 -12.35 -4.49
CA ARG A 206 15.42 -12.13 -3.60
C ARG A 206 15.66 -13.32 -2.70
N ALA A 207 14.61 -13.88 -2.09
CA ALA A 207 14.70 -15.06 -1.25
C ALA A 207 15.31 -16.25 -2.01
N ARG A 208 14.73 -16.64 -3.17
CA ARG A 208 15.24 -17.75 -3.99
C ARG A 208 16.70 -17.58 -4.40
N MET A 209 17.10 -16.36 -4.81
CA MET A 209 18.49 -16.08 -5.17
C MET A 209 19.40 -16.26 -3.96
N LEU A 210 19.06 -15.65 -2.82
CA LEU A 210 19.86 -15.74 -1.61
C LEU A 210 19.97 -17.18 -1.10
N ASP A 211 18.90 -17.97 -1.16
CA ASP A 211 18.91 -19.38 -0.75
C ASP A 211 19.83 -20.22 -1.64
N GLY A 212 19.89 -19.91 -2.95
CA GLY A 212 20.83 -20.56 -3.87
C GLY A 212 22.29 -20.13 -3.67
N GLN A 213 22.54 -18.84 -3.43
CA GLN A 213 23.89 -18.28 -3.32
C GLN A 213 24.51 -18.43 -1.92
N PHE A 214 23.67 -18.43 -0.88
CA PHE A 214 24.03 -18.45 0.54
C PHE A 214 23.20 -19.50 1.31
N PRO A 215 23.33 -20.80 0.97
CA PRO A 215 22.46 -21.86 1.51
C PRO A 215 22.60 -22.07 3.03
N GLN A 216 23.70 -21.62 3.65
CA GLN A 216 23.92 -21.68 5.10
C GLN A 216 23.70 -20.32 5.77
N GLY A 217 22.98 -19.41 5.12
CA GLY A 217 22.79 -18.05 5.60
C GLY A 217 24.13 -17.34 5.83
N GLY A 218 24.24 -16.65 6.97
CA GLY A 218 25.42 -15.89 7.40
C GLY A 218 26.65 -16.76 7.69
N ALA A 219 26.49 -18.09 7.83
CA ALA A 219 27.61 -19.01 7.96
C ALA A 219 28.25 -19.40 6.61
N THR A 220 27.65 -19.00 5.47
CA THR A 220 28.15 -19.38 4.14
C THR A 220 29.58 -18.86 3.92
N PRO A 221 30.56 -19.74 3.59
CA PRO A 221 31.97 -19.34 3.45
C PRO A 221 32.24 -18.24 2.42
N SER A 222 31.43 -18.16 1.35
CA SER A 222 31.55 -17.13 0.31
C SER A 222 31.36 -15.71 0.85
N LEU A 223 30.58 -15.53 1.93
CA LEU A 223 30.37 -14.23 2.58
C LEU A 223 31.63 -13.66 3.22
N LYS A 224 32.59 -14.52 3.61
CA LYS A 224 33.90 -14.07 4.12
C LYS A 224 34.69 -13.26 3.10
N ARG A 225 34.39 -13.45 1.80
CA ARG A 225 35.00 -12.73 0.66
C ARG A 225 34.07 -11.70 0.03
N LEU A 226 32.93 -11.42 0.67
CA LEU A 226 31.99 -10.40 0.18
C LEU A 226 32.63 -9.02 0.27
N LEU A 227 33.24 -8.69 1.41
CA LEU A 227 33.92 -7.44 1.69
C LEU A 227 35.43 -7.66 1.86
N LYS A 228 36.21 -6.56 1.88
CA LYS A 228 37.64 -6.56 2.18
C LYS A 228 37.95 -6.90 3.64
N VAL A 229 36.95 -6.76 4.52
CA VAL A 229 37.03 -7.07 5.95
C VAL A 229 36.03 -8.19 6.22
N PRO A 230 36.40 -9.25 6.98
CA PRO A 230 35.47 -10.33 7.29
C PRO A 230 34.31 -9.83 8.17
N LEU A 231 33.11 -10.33 7.88
CA LEU A 231 31.91 -10.09 8.68
C LEU A 231 31.84 -11.11 9.82
N TYR A 232 31.35 -10.68 10.98
CA TYR A 232 30.88 -11.62 12.00
C TYR A 232 29.58 -12.32 11.52
N PRO A 233 29.27 -13.54 12.00
CA PRO A 233 28.08 -14.27 11.57
C PRO A 233 26.77 -13.46 11.69
N TYR A 234 26.58 -12.75 12.81
CA TYR A 234 25.39 -11.92 13.02
C TYR A 234 25.30 -10.74 12.05
N GLN A 235 26.45 -10.18 11.63
CA GLN A 235 26.48 -9.08 10.65
C GLN A 235 26.13 -9.58 9.25
N ALA A 236 26.59 -10.78 8.91
CA ALA A 236 26.24 -11.45 7.66
C ALA A 236 24.73 -11.77 7.63
N GLU A 237 24.16 -12.27 8.73
CA GLU A 237 22.71 -12.47 8.86
C GLU A 237 21.93 -11.16 8.73
N GLY A 238 22.36 -10.08 9.40
CA GLY A 238 21.72 -8.77 9.29
C GLY A 238 21.71 -8.23 7.84
N ALA A 239 22.81 -8.43 7.11
CA ALA A 239 22.90 -8.06 5.70
C ALA A 239 21.97 -8.90 4.82
N LEU A 240 21.96 -10.24 5.00
CA LEU A 240 21.08 -11.14 4.24
C LEU A 240 19.60 -10.86 4.54
N PHE A 241 19.26 -10.59 5.80
CA PHE A 241 17.92 -10.17 6.21
C PHE A 241 17.48 -8.89 5.48
N ALA A 242 18.34 -7.86 5.48
CA ALA A 242 18.04 -6.59 4.83
C ALA A 242 17.79 -6.76 3.32
N VAL A 243 18.62 -7.56 2.65
CA VAL A 243 18.45 -7.86 1.22
C VAL A 243 17.17 -8.67 0.98
N ARG A 244 16.92 -9.73 1.77
CA ARG A 244 15.73 -10.57 1.62
C ARG A 244 14.45 -9.75 1.77
N ALA A 245 14.34 -8.97 2.85
CA ALA A 245 13.18 -8.13 3.11
C ALA A 245 13.04 -6.97 2.09
N GLY A 246 14.15 -6.43 1.57
CA GLY A 246 14.18 -5.30 0.64
C GLY A 246 13.88 -3.94 1.28
N ARG A 247 12.94 -3.90 2.24
CA ARG A 247 12.75 -2.79 3.18
C ARG A 247 12.95 -3.33 4.59
N ALA A 248 13.99 -2.86 5.27
CA ALA A 248 14.38 -3.38 6.57
C ALA A 248 14.81 -2.27 7.53
N LEU A 249 14.56 -2.50 8.82
CA LEU A 249 15.12 -1.73 9.91
C LEU A 249 16.11 -2.62 10.65
N ILE A 250 17.39 -2.22 10.68
CA ILE A 250 18.41 -2.90 11.48
C ILE A 250 18.56 -2.15 12.79
N GLY A 251 18.09 -2.79 13.87
CA GLY A 251 17.99 -2.21 15.21
C GLY A 251 19.11 -2.62 16.18
N ASP A 252 20.22 -3.17 15.68
CA ASP A 252 21.32 -3.65 16.52
C ASP A 252 21.90 -2.56 17.43
N GLU A 253 22.47 -2.97 18.56
CA GLU A 253 23.09 -2.08 19.54
C GLU A 253 24.19 -1.19 18.93
N MET A 254 24.45 -0.05 19.56
CA MET A 254 25.53 0.84 19.17
C MET A 254 26.88 0.09 19.23
N GLY A 255 27.71 0.25 18.20
CA GLY A 255 29.01 -0.43 18.12
C GLY A 255 29.02 -1.80 17.43
N LEU A 256 27.87 -2.46 17.22
CA LEU A 256 27.80 -3.79 16.57
C LEU A 256 27.99 -3.78 15.04
N GLY A 257 28.33 -2.63 14.45
CA GLY A 257 28.68 -2.54 13.03
C GLY A 257 27.50 -2.47 12.07
N LYS A 258 26.44 -1.72 12.41
CA LYS A 258 25.32 -1.45 11.49
C LYS A 258 25.77 -0.89 10.13
N THR A 259 26.82 -0.06 10.10
CA THR A 259 27.36 0.42 8.82
C THR A 259 27.93 -0.71 7.97
N VAL A 260 28.73 -1.61 8.55
CA VAL A 260 29.31 -2.71 7.77
C VAL A 260 28.23 -3.67 7.27
N GLN A 261 27.14 -3.87 8.03
CA GLN A 261 25.96 -4.62 7.57
C GLN A 261 25.28 -3.94 6.38
N ALA A 262 25.08 -2.62 6.44
CA ALA A 262 24.49 -1.87 5.34
C ALA A 262 25.35 -1.90 4.07
N VAL A 263 26.68 -1.80 4.22
CA VAL A 263 27.63 -1.92 3.10
C VAL A 263 27.62 -3.35 2.54
N ALA A 264 27.57 -4.38 3.39
CA ALA A 264 27.44 -5.77 2.96
C ALA A 264 26.14 -6.03 2.18
N ALA A 265 25.01 -5.50 2.67
CA ALA A 265 23.73 -5.61 1.97
C ALA A 265 23.78 -4.93 0.59
N ALA A 266 24.38 -3.73 0.51
CA ALA A 266 24.61 -3.04 -0.75
C ALA A 266 25.51 -3.85 -1.70
N GLU A 267 26.58 -4.46 -1.20
CA GLU A 267 27.48 -5.31 -2.00
C GLU A 267 26.76 -6.54 -2.57
N ILE A 268 25.91 -7.20 -1.78
CA ILE A 268 25.09 -8.32 -2.24
C ILE A 268 24.15 -7.85 -3.36
N LEU A 269 23.51 -6.69 -3.19
CA LEU A 269 22.64 -6.08 -4.20
C LEU A 269 23.37 -5.75 -5.50
N ILE A 270 24.60 -5.23 -5.41
CA ILE A 270 25.44 -4.93 -6.57
C ILE A 270 25.81 -6.22 -7.32
N ARG A 271 26.33 -7.22 -6.60
CA ARG A 271 26.86 -8.46 -7.23
C ARG A 271 25.78 -9.38 -7.80
N HIS A 272 24.61 -9.44 -7.16
CA HIS A 272 23.62 -10.47 -7.47
C HIS A 272 22.27 -9.94 -7.96
N PHE A 273 22.00 -8.65 -7.83
CA PHE A 273 20.73 -8.04 -8.25
C PHE A 273 20.90 -6.90 -9.26
N GLY A 274 22.11 -6.67 -9.78
CA GLY A 274 22.37 -5.68 -10.83
C GLY A 274 22.21 -4.23 -10.37
N VAL A 275 22.30 -3.96 -9.06
CA VAL A 275 22.26 -2.59 -8.55
C VAL A 275 23.52 -1.84 -8.97
N SER A 276 23.35 -0.73 -9.70
CA SER A 276 24.46 0.09 -10.22
C SER A 276 24.70 1.37 -9.42
N LYS A 277 23.73 1.81 -8.61
CA LYS A 277 23.81 3.05 -7.82
C LYS A 277 23.20 2.84 -6.45
N VAL A 278 23.89 3.32 -5.43
CA VAL A 278 23.46 3.29 -4.03
C VAL A 278 23.49 4.72 -3.48
N LEU A 279 22.38 5.16 -2.87
CA LEU A 279 22.28 6.45 -2.19
C LEU A 279 22.25 6.22 -0.67
N VAL A 280 23.24 6.76 0.03
CA VAL A 280 23.26 6.78 1.49
C VAL A 280 22.83 8.15 1.99
N ILE A 281 21.77 8.19 2.79
CA ILE A 281 21.30 9.40 3.48
C ILE A 281 21.73 9.30 4.93
N CYS A 282 22.52 10.27 5.39
CA CYS A 282 23.06 10.32 6.75
C CYS A 282 23.15 11.77 7.25
N PRO A 283 23.25 11.99 8.57
CA PRO A 283 23.59 13.30 9.14
C PRO A 283 24.85 13.90 8.51
N THR A 284 24.89 15.23 8.39
CA THR A 284 26.01 15.95 7.74
C THR A 284 27.37 15.60 8.34
N SER A 285 27.44 15.40 9.66
CA SER A 285 28.67 15.02 10.38
C SER A 285 29.21 13.65 10.01
N LEU A 286 28.37 12.74 9.50
CA LEU A 286 28.75 11.35 9.20
C LEU A 286 29.13 11.12 7.73
N LYS A 287 28.98 12.13 6.85
CA LYS A 287 29.20 11.96 5.40
C LYS A 287 30.59 11.43 5.05
N TYR A 288 31.63 12.02 5.62
CA TYR A 288 33.01 11.62 5.36
C TYR A 288 33.37 10.29 6.04
N GLN A 289 32.76 10.00 7.19
CA GLN A 289 32.90 8.69 7.84
C GLN A 289 32.31 7.59 6.94
N TRP A 290 31.10 7.78 6.40
CA TRP A 290 30.50 6.85 5.46
C TRP A 290 31.37 6.65 4.20
N GLN A 291 31.90 7.73 3.63
CA GLN A 291 32.80 7.64 2.47
C GLN A 291 34.06 6.80 2.78
N SER A 292 34.67 7.02 3.95
CA SER A 292 35.83 6.25 4.41
C SER A 292 35.49 4.78 4.64
N GLU A 293 34.38 4.50 5.32
CA GLU A 293 33.92 3.14 5.62
C GLU A 293 33.55 2.36 4.35
N ILE A 294 32.89 2.98 3.37
CA ILE A 294 32.61 2.36 2.07
C ILE A 294 33.92 1.98 1.36
N THR A 295 34.87 2.91 1.29
CA THR A 295 36.17 2.67 0.63
C THR A 295 36.95 1.55 1.35
N ARG A 296 36.94 1.54 2.68
CA ARG A 296 37.60 0.54 3.51
C ARG A 296 36.98 -0.85 3.34
N PHE A 297 35.64 -0.95 3.40
CA PHE A 297 34.94 -2.23 3.46
C PHE A 297 34.73 -2.86 2.09
N SER A 298 34.34 -2.10 1.07
CA SER A 298 34.05 -2.66 -0.26
C SER A 298 35.09 -2.25 -1.31
N GLY A 299 35.79 -1.12 -1.11
CA GLY A 299 36.68 -0.56 -2.12
C GLY A 299 35.99 0.24 -3.20
N HIS A 300 34.67 0.40 -3.13
CA HIS A 300 33.94 1.25 -4.07
C HIS A 300 34.28 2.72 -3.87
N ALA A 301 34.43 3.44 -4.97
CA ALA A 301 34.46 4.89 -4.94
C ALA A 301 33.09 5.44 -4.55
N SER A 302 33.05 6.48 -3.73
CA SER A 302 31.80 7.16 -3.36
C SER A 302 31.97 8.68 -3.43
N ARG A 303 30.88 9.37 -3.79
CA ARG A 303 30.84 10.82 -3.93
C ARG A 303 29.94 11.42 -2.87
N VAL A 304 30.49 12.31 -2.05
CA VAL A 304 29.73 13.08 -1.06
C VAL A 304 28.97 14.20 -1.77
N VAL A 305 27.65 14.26 -1.55
CA VAL A 305 26.82 15.37 -2.03
C VAL A 305 26.64 16.38 -0.91
N ALA A 306 27.21 17.57 -1.08
CA ALA A 306 26.93 18.71 -0.22
C ALA A 306 25.56 19.29 -0.59
N ALA A 307 24.78 19.72 0.42
CA ALA A 307 23.65 20.59 0.13
C ALA A 307 24.24 21.92 -0.36
N ALA A 308 24.03 22.25 -1.63
CA ALA A 308 24.26 23.62 -2.05
C ALA A 308 23.20 24.47 -1.34
N LEU A 309 23.64 25.32 -0.40
CA LEU A 309 22.82 26.47 -0.02
C LEU A 309 22.52 27.23 -1.31
N PRO A 310 21.26 27.59 -1.61
CA PRO A 310 20.96 28.48 -2.71
C PRO A 310 21.81 29.74 -2.54
N ARG A 311 22.74 29.98 -3.48
CA ARG A 311 23.49 31.23 -3.51
C ARG A 311 22.49 32.34 -3.84
N GLY A 312 22.25 33.22 -2.88
CA GLY A 312 21.56 34.49 -3.08
C GLY A 312 20.10 34.49 -2.67
N GLY A 313 19.77 35.32 -1.69
CA GLY A 313 18.40 35.68 -1.37
C GLY A 313 17.77 36.45 -2.54
N ALA A 314 16.64 35.94 -3.01
CA ALA A 314 15.57 36.75 -3.57
C ALA A 314 14.28 35.95 -3.42
N ASN A 315 13.27 36.56 -2.79
CA ASN A 315 11.92 36.04 -2.67
C ASN A 315 11.39 35.51 -4.02
N MET A 316 11.43 34.19 -4.21
CA MET A 316 10.68 33.54 -5.28
C MET A 316 9.35 33.05 -4.69
N ARG A 317 8.34 33.93 -4.75
CA ARG A 317 6.94 33.49 -4.70
C ARG A 317 6.71 32.57 -5.90
N PRO A 318 6.01 31.44 -5.75
CA PRO A 318 5.71 30.57 -6.88
C PRO A 318 4.74 31.30 -7.82
N ARG A 319 5.23 31.77 -8.97
CA ARG A 319 4.37 32.13 -10.11
C ARG A 319 3.91 30.83 -10.75
N ILE A 320 2.67 30.45 -10.49
CA ILE A 320 1.94 29.47 -11.28
C ILE A 320 1.77 30.08 -12.68
N SER A 321 2.62 29.67 -13.62
CA SER A 321 2.44 29.98 -15.04
C SER A 321 1.43 28.99 -15.60
N THR A 322 0.18 29.42 -15.73
CA THR A 322 -0.77 28.79 -16.67
C THR A 322 -0.21 28.95 -18.08
N ARG A 323 0.07 27.83 -18.76
CA ARG A 323 0.21 27.81 -20.21
C ARG A 323 -0.86 26.90 -20.77
N SER A 324 -1.85 27.51 -21.41
CA SER A 324 -2.81 26.85 -22.28
C SER A 324 -2.09 26.22 -23.47
N PRO A 325 -2.55 25.06 -23.98
CA PRO A 325 -1.98 24.46 -25.18
C PRO A 325 -2.55 25.15 -26.42
N THR A 326 -1.71 25.82 -27.21
CA THR A 326 -2.07 26.21 -28.57
C THR A 326 -2.02 24.98 -29.48
N MET A 327 -3.18 24.60 -30.00
CA MET A 327 -3.33 23.80 -31.21
C MET A 327 -2.51 24.40 -32.35
N ARG A 328 -1.78 23.56 -33.08
CA ARG A 328 -1.53 23.79 -34.50
C ARG A 328 -1.76 22.48 -35.26
N SER A 329 -2.63 22.64 -36.26
CA SER A 329 -2.82 21.91 -37.51
C SER A 329 -1.56 21.31 -38.11
#